data_AF-A0A7I4YPA7-F1
#
_entry.id   AF-A0A7I4YPA7-F1
#
_cell.length_a   1.000
_cell.length_b   1.000
_cell.length_c   1.000
_cell.angle_alpha   90.00
_cell.angle_beta   90.00
_cell.angle_gamma   90.00
#
_symmetry.space_group_name_H-M   'P 1'
#
loop_
_entity.id
_entity.type
_entity.pdbx_description
1 polymer ?
#
loop_
_entity_poly.entity_id
_entity_poly.type
_entity_poly.pdbx_seq_one_letter_code
_entity_poly.pdbx_strand_id
1 'polypeptide(L)'
;MKMKGKRLNVEHFRRKGSTTIQPHLLVHLLRNSENKKIEAVPLDDSRVAKHDTGVSALNPNNMRSAFHKEKFAMKKRKLMQRSEKKARAELLNREEEGFIEGDEGEPTYIIRQKEIADAVDIANASKYFELHLENFGPYRICYTDNGRHLLLGGKKGHIAALDWQTKKLHCEINVMETVRDVQWLHTENLYAVAQRHYTYVYDNQGTELHCVKQLHEIRRLEFLPRHFLLVGSSGTGWLHWLDVSIGQMVMSFPARMGSLDVMCQNPGNAIIHTGHDSGTVCLWSPNVKEPLVKMLAHQSSIRGMDIDQTGKYMVTTGLDRKCRVWDVRMYKQLHAFSLPFGLSSVAISQRLAVACAVGNTVQIFKDMHLGICHEPYLVNRCGGPATDLAFVPYEDVLGVGHGGGFTSMLVPGSGEANVDAIHANPYETKKQRREREVKQLLDKLQPELIGLDPQDITRVNEDLLEREMEERKKILYVRPIDVQYTPKHKMRGRGTGSHKEHRKNMVVDSIRKERIKEKKEVEAEVFGKNTDEPSSKPTSILDRFRK
;
A
#
# COMPACT_ATOMS: atom_id res chain seq x y z
N MET A 1 61.85 -21.29 22.69
CA MET A 1 61.11 -20.08 22.27
C MET A 1 59.66 -20.21 22.70
N LYS A 2 59.27 -19.53 23.79
CA LYS A 2 57.92 -19.56 24.35
C LYS A 2 57.06 -18.51 23.65
N MET A 3 55.98 -18.92 22.99
CA MET A 3 54.99 -18.04 22.39
C MET A 3 54.18 -17.34 23.49
N LYS A 4 54.24 -16.00 23.50
CA LYS A 4 53.47 -15.13 24.41
C LYS A 4 52.03 -15.03 23.91
N GLY A 5 51.08 -15.52 24.71
CA GLY A 5 49.66 -15.21 24.55
C GLY A 5 49.40 -13.72 24.81
N LYS A 6 48.79 -13.03 23.83
CA LYS A 6 48.27 -11.68 23.99
C LYS A 6 46.89 -11.78 24.65
N ARG A 7 46.79 -11.31 25.91
CA ARG A 7 45.53 -11.06 26.60
C ARG A 7 44.94 -9.75 26.07
N LEU A 8 43.66 -9.78 25.71
CA LEU A 8 42.81 -8.62 25.44
C LEU A 8 42.60 -7.84 26.74
N ASN A 9 42.84 -6.53 26.71
CA ASN A 9 42.59 -5.63 27.83
C ASN A 9 41.09 -5.34 27.91
N VAL A 10 40.45 -5.83 28.98
CA VAL A 10 39.13 -5.38 29.42
C VAL A 10 39.37 -4.34 30.51
N GLU A 11 39.16 -3.06 30.20
CA GLU A 11 39.21 -2.00 31.21
C GLU A 11 37.97 -2.09 32.11
N HIS A 12 38.17 -2.56 33.33
CA HIS A 12 37.23 -2.42 34.43
C HIS A 12 37.33 -1.02 35.04
N PHE A 13 36.31 -0.19 34.82
CA PHE A 13 36.13 1.06 35.57
C PHE A 13 35.81 0.74 37.04
N ARG A 14 36.83 0.85 37.88
CA ARG A 14 36.77 0.72 39.34
C ARG A 14 36.13 1.98 39.94
N ARG A 15 34.90 1.88 40.46
CA ARG A 15 34.23 2.94 41.24
C ARG A 15 35.09 3.30 42.45
N LYS A 16 35.62 4.53 42.49
CA LYS A 16 36.25 5.13 43.68
C LYS A 16 35.25 6.03 44.41
N GLY A 17 35.14 5.83 45.72
CA GLY A 17 34.89 6.88 46.71
C GLY A 17 33.49 7.48 46.79
N SER A 18 32.68 6.96 47.71
CA SER A 18 31.51 7.64 48.27
C SER A 18 31.98 8.81 49.15
N THR A 19 31.98 10.03 48.63
CA THR A 19 31.97 11.25 49.44
C THR A 19 30.52 11.66 49.67
N THR A 20 30.09 11.67 50.93
CA THR A 20 28.78 12.11 51.39
C THR A 20 28.64 13.62 51.13
N ILE A 21 28.01 13.98 50.02
CA ILE A 21 27.69 15.38 49.70
C ILE A 21 26.45 15.76 50.53
N GLN A 22 26.56 16.84 51.31
CA GLN A 22 25.42 17.35 52.09
C GLN A 22 24.27 17.74 51.16
N PRO A 23 22.99 17.43 51.52
CA PRO A 23 21.85 17.58 50.63
C PRO A 23 21.59 19.02 50.15
N HIS A 24 22.08 20.02 50.88
CA HIS A 24 21.95 21.44 50.49
C HIS A 24 22.88 21.83 49.32
N LEU A 25 24.02 21.16 49.16
CA LEU A 25 24.99 21.41 48.07
C LEU A 25 24.57 20.74 46.76
N LEU A 26 23.79 19.65 46.81
CA LEU A 26 23.22 19.00 45.62
C LEU A 26 22.14 19.87 44.96
N VAL A 27 21.33 20.58 45.77
CA VAL A 27 20.31 21.51 45.27
C VAL A 27 20.95 22.74 44.61
N HIS A 28 22.12 23.18 45.10
CA HIS A 28 22.86 24.30 44.51
C HIS A 28 23.59 23.93 43.20
N LEU A 29 24.12 22.70 43.11
CA LEU A 29 24.73 22.19 41.86
C LEU A 29 23.67 21.88 40.78
N LEU A 30 22.47 21.45 41.18
CA LEU A 30 21.37 21.24 40.23
C LEU A 30 20.76 22.58 39.74
N ARG A 31 20.63 23.59 40.62
CA ARG A 31 20.14 24.93 40.24
C ARG A 31 21.08 25.71 39.31
N ASN A 32 22.39 25.51 39.41
CA ASN A 32 23.37 26.20 38.54
C ASN A 32 23.64 25.47 37.21
N SER A 33 22.95 24.35 36.94
CA SER A 33 22.99 23.66 35.64
C SER A 33 21.87 24.07 34.67
N GLU A 34 20.99 24.98 35.10
CA GLU A 34 19.90 25.54 34.30
C GLU A 34 20.45 26.63 33.36
N ASN A 35 20.78 26.22 32.12
CA ASN A 35 20.99 27.02 30.88
C ASN A 35 22.23 26.63 30.07
N LYS A 36 22.77 25.41 30.22
CA LYS A 36 23.31 24.77 29.02
C LYS A 36 22.10 24.34 28.20
N LYS A 37 21.71 25.15 27.21
CA LYS A 37 20.97 24.63 26.05
C LYS A 37 21.77 23.41 25.61
N ILE A 38 21.29 22.22 25.93
CA ILE A 38 21.85 20.98 25.38
C ILE A 38 21.78 21.22 23.89
N GLU A 39 22.94 21.39 23.24
CA GLU A 39 23.00 21.59 21.81
C GLU A 39 22.25 20.41 21.21
N ALA A 40 21.13 20.71 20.56
CA ALA A 40 20.30 19.68 19.98
C ALA A 40 21.19 18.93 18.99
N VAL A 41 21.27 17.60 19.14
CA VAL A 41 22.04 16.74 18.25
C VAL A 41 21.73 17.17 16.81
N PRO A 42 22.75 17.51 16.00
CA PRO A 42 22.54 17.96 14.64
C PRO A 42 21.78 16.87 13.88
N LEU A 43 20.69 17.28 13.21
CA LEU A 43 19.89 16.38 12.40
C LEU A 43 20.47 16.33 10.99
N ASP A 44 20.52 15.13 10.42
CA ASP A 44 20.84 14.96 9.01
C ASP A 44 19.62 15.36 8.15
N ASP A 45 19.87 16.14 7.09
CA ASP A 45 18.83 16.69 6.21
C ASP A 45 18.07 15.57 5.47
N SER A 46 18.75 14.45 5.21
CA SER A 46 18.17 13.26 4.58
C SER A 46 16.99 12.68 5.39
N ARG A 47 17.13 12.65 6.73
CA ARG A 47 16.11 12.15 7.66
C ARG A 47 14.91 13.08 7.75
N VAL A 48 15.15 14.38 7.70
CA VAL A 48 14.06 15.36 7.67
C VAL A 48 13.26 15.23 6.38
N ALA A 49 13.93 15.02 5.24
CA ALA A 49 13.28 14.82 3.95
C ALA A 49 12.40 13.54 3.91
N LYS A 50 12.82 12.45 4.55
CA LYS A 50 12.04 11.21 4.67
C LYS A 50 10.66 11.43 5.33
N HIS A 51 10.59 12.36 6.28
CA HIS A 51 9.37 12.69 7.02
C HIS A 51 8.63 13.92 6.51
N ASP A 52 9.07 14.51 5.39
CA ASP A 52 8.41 15.68 4.80
C ASP A 52 7.01 15.29 4.25
N THR A 53 5.98 15.77 4.91
CA THR A 53 4.58 15.60 4.48
C THR A 53 4.09 16.80 3.66
N GLY A 54 4.89 17.22 2.67
CA GLY A 54 4.50 18.26 1.71
C GLY A 54 4.75 19.70 2.17
N VAL A 55 5.73 19.95 3.03
CA VAL A 55 6.24 21.30 3.32
C VAL A 55 6.62 22.01 2.03
N SER A 56 7.29 21.28 1.13
CA SER A 56 7.81 21.79 -0.13
C SER A 56 6.72 22.32 -1.07
N ALA A 57 5.49 21.82 -0.96
CA ALA A 57 4.34 22.27 -1.75
C ALA A 57 3.75 23.62 -1.28
N LEU A 58 4.09 24.08 -0.06
CA LEU A 58 3.53 25.31 0.52
C LEU A 58 4.45 26.51 0.27
N ASN A 59 3.99 27.41 -0.61
CA ASN A 59 4.65 28.69 -0.91
C ASN A 59 3.81 29.88 -0.44
N PRO A 60 4.10 30.48 0.74
CA PRO A 60 3.34 31.61 1.27
C PRO A 60 3.33 32.84 0.37
N ASN A 61 4.38 33.03 -0.45
CA ASN A 61 4.52 34.17 -1.35
C ASN A 61 3.51 34.17 -2.51
N ASN A 62 2.92 33.02 -2.85
CA ASN A 62 1.93 32.93 -3.92
C ASN A 62 0.55 33.46 -3.49
N MET A 63 0.34 33.74 -2.21
CA MET A 63 -0.95 34.20 -1.67
C MET A 63 -1.09 35.72 -1.80
N ARG A 64 -2.21 36.17 -2.40
CA ARG A 64 -2.51 37.60 -2.59
C ARG A 64 -2.85 38.35 -1.30
N SER A 65 -3.51 37.69 -0.36
CA SER A 65 -3.98 38.29 0.90
C SER A 65 -2.91 38.15 1.99
N ALA A 66 -2.59 39.25 2.68
CA ALA A 66 -1.60 39.29 3.78
C ALA A 66 -1.95 38.31 4.92
N PHE A 67 -3.23 38.25 5.30
CA PHE A 67 -3.73 37.32 6.32
C PHE A 67 -3.49 35.85 5.93
N HIS A 68 -3.78 35.50 4.68
CA HIS A 68 -3.56 34.14 4.18
C HIS A 68 -2.07 33.82 4.11
N LYS A 69 -1.24 34.77 3.66
CA LYS A 69 0.22 34.62 3.64
C LYS A 69 0.77 34.28 5.03
N GLU A 70 0.33 34.99 6.07
CA GLU A 70 0.74 34.73 7.46
C GLU A 70 0.23 33.36 7.96
N LYS A 71 -1.03 33.02 7.70
CA LYS A 71 -1.62 31.71 8.07
C LYS A 71 -0.88 30.54 7.40
N PHE A 72 -0.53 30.67 6.12
CA PHE A 72 0.25 29.67 5.38
C PHE A 72 1.69 29.58 5.88
N ALA A 73 2.34 30.70 6.22
CA ALA A 73 3.67 30.72 6.83
C ALA A 73 3.66 30.01 8.20
N MET A 74 2.65 30.26 9.04
CA MET A 74 2.45 29.53 10.30
C MET A 74 2.25 28.03 10.07
N LYS A 75 1.43 27.63 9.09
CA LYS A 75 1.22 26.22 8.74
C LYS A 75 2.53 25.56 8.28
N LYS A 76 3.29 26.22 7.41
CA LYS A 76 4.60 25.75 6.93
C LYS A 76 5.57 25.53 8.10
N ARG A 77 5.66 26.48 9.03
CA ARG A 77 6.48 26.35 10.24
C ARG A 77 6.07 25.16 11.11
N LYS A 78 4.77 24.94 11.31
CA LYS A 78 4.27 23.78 12.07
C LYS A 78 4.62 22.45 11.40
N LEU A 79 4.54 22.36 10.07
CA LEU A 79 4.91 21.15 9.33
C LEU A 79 6.42 20.87 9.38
N MET A 80 7.26 21.90 9.27
CA MET A 80 8.71 21.77 9.48
C MET A 80 9.03 21.25 10.88
N GLN A 81 8.45 21.88 11.92
CA GLN A 81 8.63 21.43 13.30
C GLN A 81 8.16 19.99 13.53
N ARG A 82 7.07 19.57 12.86
CA ARG A 82 6.59 18.18 12.92
C ARG A 82 7.60 17.22 12.29
N SER A 83 8.13 17.56 11.12
CA SER A 83 9.11 16.75 10.37
C SER A 83 10.41 16.60 11.18
N GLU A 84 10.93 17.70 11.73
CA GLU A 84 12.10 17.71 12.61
C GLU A 84 11.88 16.87 13.89
N LYS A 85 10.71 17.02 14.55
CA LYS A 85 10.40 16.23 15.75
C LYS A 85 10.30 14.74 15.44
N LYS A 86 9.75 14.36 14.28
CA LYS A 86 9.65 12.96 13.85
C LYS A 86 11.04 12.39 13.53
N ALA A 87 11.88 13.14 12.82
CA ALA A 87 13.27 12.78 12.58
C ALA A 87 14.08 12.62 13.88
N ARG A 88 13.81 13.46 14.89
CA ARG A 88 14.40 13.31 16.23
C ARG A 88 13.91 12.07 16.97
N ALA A 89 12.62 11.73 16.83
CA ALA A 89 12.07 10.53 17.45
C ALA A 89 12.71 9.25 16.88
N GLU A 90 13.07 9.23 15.59
CA GLU A 90 13.77 8.11 14.96
C GLU A 90 15.17 7.87 15.55
N LEU A 91 15.82 8.88 16.16
CA LEU A 91 17.07 8.69 16.91
C LEU A 91 16.89 7.90 18.22
N LEU A 92 15.66 7.74 18.70
CA LEU A 92 15.35 6.99 19.92
C LEU A 92 15.12 5.50 19.64
N ASN A 93 15.18 5.09 18.37
CA ASN A 93 15.16 3.68 17.99
C ASN A 93 16.30 2.94 18.69
N ARG A 94 15.98 1.79 19.27
CA ARG A 94 16.92 1.05 20.14
C ARG A 94 17.59 -0.10 19.40
N GLU A 95 16.83 -0.75 18.53
CA GLU A 95 17.28 -1.93 17.84
C GLU A 95 17.94 -1.54 16.52
N GLU A 96 19.07 -2.16 16.26
CA GLU A 96 19.76 -2.09 14.99
C GLU A 96 19.25 -3.17 14.06
N GLU A 97 19.50 -2.97 12.78
CA GLU A 97 18.98 -3.84 11.76
C GLU A 97 19.94 -4.99 11.52
N GLY A 98 19.41 -6.19 11.27
CA GLY A 98 20.22 -7.35 10.92
C GLY A 98 20.87 -7.20 9.54
N PHE A 99 22.05 -7.79 9.38
CA PHE A 99 22.70 -7.96 8.09
C PHE A 99 23.62 -9.18 8.11
N ILE A 100 24.03 -9.59 6.91
CA ILE A 100 25.10 -10.56 6.72
C ILE A 100 25.99 -9.97 5.63
N GLU A 101 27.28 -9.98 5.89
CA GLU A 101 28.31 -9.56 4.95
C GLU A 101 29.29 -10.72 4.88
N GLY A 102 29.66 -11.09 3.65
CA GLY A 102 30.70 -12.09 3.43
C GLY A 102 32.07 -11.47 3.68
N ASP A 103 33.02 -12.31 4.09
CA ASP A 103 34.43 -11.90 4.15
C ASP A 103 34.94 -11.55 2.74
N GLU A 104 36.09 -10.87 2.66
CA GLU A 104 36.66 -10.43 1.39
C GLU A 104 36.80 -11.58 0.38
N GLY A 105 35.96 -11.57 -0.66
CA GLY A 105 35.96 -12.58 -1.74
C GLY A 105 35.01 -13.76 -1.53
N GLU A 106 34.33 -13.85 -0.39
CA GLU A 106 33.30 -14.87 -0.14
C GLU A 106 31.91 -14.31 -0.40
N PRO A 107 31.18 -14.79 -1.43
CA PRO A 107 29.84 -14.31 -1.68
C PRO A 107 28.84 -14.86 -0.65
N THR A 108 27.87 -14.03 -0.25
CA THR A 108 26.93 -14.34 0.84
C THR A 108 26.02 -15.54 0.55
N TYR A 109 25.75 -15.87 -0.71
CA TYR A 109 24.86 -16.97 -1.07
C TYR A 109 25.42 -18.38 -0.82
N ILE A 110 26.71 -18.51 -0.51
CA ILE A 110 27.33 -19.81 -0.17
C ILE A 110 26.99 -20.22 1.27
N ILE A 111 26.71 -19.24 2.13
CA ILE A 111 26.49 -19.42 3.57
C ILE A 111 25.26 -20.31 3.79
N ARG A 112 25.44 -21.40 4.55
CA ARG A 112 24.37 -22.36 4.84
C ARG A 112 23.53 -21.88 6.03
N GLN A 113 22.24 -22.25 6.04
CA GLN A 113 21.34 -21.93 7.15
C GLN A 113 21.82 -22.47 8.50
N LYS A 114 22.54 -23.59 8.53
CA LYS A 114 23.15 -24.14 9.75
C LYS A 114 24.25 -23.22 10.30
N GLU A 115 25.08 -22.66 9.42
CA GLU A 115 26.15 -21.73 9.80
C GLU A 115 25.57 -20.43 10.36
N ILE A 116 24.47 -19.94 9.76
CA ILE A 116 23.74 -18.77 10.28
C ILE A 116 23.15 -19.08 11.67
N ALA A 117 22.52 -20.25 11.84
CA ALA A 117 21.94 -20.64 13.12
C ALA A 117 23.00 -20.80 14.22
N ASP A 118 24.20 -21.27 13.89
CA ASP A 118 25.31 -21.42 14.84
C ASP A 118 25.97 -20.07 15.19
N ALA A 119 25.94 -19.10 14.28
CA ALA A 119 26.52 -17.77 14.48
C ALA A 119 25.62 -16.82 15.29
N VAL A 120 24.31 -17.04 15.23
CA VAL A 120 23.30 -16.18 15.84
C VAL A 120 23.01 -16.63 17.29
N ASP A 121 22.43 -15.75 18.11
CA ASP A 121 22.01 -16.07 19.47
C ASP A 121 20.96 -17.19 19.52
N ILE A 122 20.89 -17.90 20.66
CA ILE A 122 20.05 -19.08 20.85
C ILE A 122 18.56 -18.80 20.56
N ALA A 123 18.07 -17.60 20.89
CA ALA A 123 16.67 -17.27 20.68
C ALA A 123 16.32 -17.23 19.19
N ASN A 124 17.14 -16.56 18.38
CA ASN A 124 16.96 -16.53 16.92
C ASN A 124 17.35 -17.86 16.25
N ALA A 125 18.37 -18.56 16.74
CA ALA A 125 18.71 -19.90 16.26
C ALA A 125 17.52 -20.88 16.44
N SER A 126 16.75 -20.75 17.54
CA SER A 126 15.58 -21.61 17.79
C SER A 126 14.41 -21.40 16.83
N LYS A 127 14.38 -20.25 16.13
CA LYS A 127 13.38 -19.88 15.11
C LYS A 127 13.65 -20.57 13.77
N TYR A 128 14.87 -21.02 13.54
CA TYR A 128 15.19 -21.93 12.44
C TYR A 128 14.69 -23.34 12.80
N PHE A 129 13.69 -23.82 12.07
CA PHE A 129 13.22 -25.20 12.19
C PHE A 129 12.48 -25.64 10.93
N GLU A 130 12.42 -26.95 10.74
CA GLU A 130 11.69 -27.59 9.65
C GLU A 130 10.65 -28.55 10.23
N LEU A 131 9.44 -28.51 9.66
CA LEU A 131 8.34 -29.42 9.96
C LEU A 131 8.19 -30.36 8.76
N HIS A 132 8.58 -31.61 8.93
CA HIS A 132 8.43 -32.64 7.90
C HIS A 132 7.01 -33.22 7.93
N LEU A 133 6.19 -32.82 6.96
CA LEU A 133 4.77 -33.17 6.85
C LEU A 133 4.49 -33.76 5.46
N GLU A 134 4.98 -34.96 5.20
CA GLU A 134 5.02 -35.56 3.86
C GLU A 134 3.64 -35.93 3.29
N ASN A 135 2.67 -36.23 4.16
CA ASN A 135 1.42 -36.85 3.74
C ASN A 135 0.40 -35.88 3.16
N PHE A 136 0.36 -34.62 3.61
CA PHE A 136 -0.75 -33.68 3.33
C PHE A 136 -0.38 -32.49 2.45
N GLY A 137 0.87 -32.45 1.97
CA GLY A 137 1.38 -31.34 1.16
C GLY A 137 0.77 -31.23 -0.25
N PRO A 138 1.05 -30.12 -0.97
CA PRO A 138 1.86 -28.97 -0.54
C PRO A 138 1.15 -28.05 0.46
N TYR A 139 1.95 -27.28 1.22
CA TYR A 139 1.47 -26.36 2.25
C TYR A 139 1.43 -24.89 1.80
N ARG A 140 0.35 -24.21 2.16
CA ARG A 140 0.18 -22.74 2.16
C ARG A 140 0.42 -22.20 3.56
N ILE A 141 0.90 -20.97 3.64
CA ILE A 141 1.30 -20.36 4.91
C ILE A 141 0.73 -18.95 5.04
N CYS A 142 0.34 -18.59 6.26
CA CYS A 142 -0.07 -17.23 6.58
C CYS A 142 0.40 -16.88 7.99
N TYR A 143 1.02 -15.71 8.12
CA TYR A 143 1.36 -15.13 9.42
C TYR A 143 0.35 -14.06 9.81
N THR A 144 0.16 -13.85 11.11
CA THR A 144 -0.58 -12.68 11.59
C THR A 144 0.23 -11.40 11.38
N ASP A 145 -0.44 -10.24 11.34
CA ASP A 145 0.23 -8.93 11.18
C ASP A 145 1.25 -8.64 12.31
N ASN A 146 1.04 -9.20 13.51
CA ASN A 146 2.01 -9.13 14.61
C ASN A 146 3.23 -10.07 14.43
N GLY A 147 3.17 -11.01 13.49
CA GLY A 147 4.21 -12.01 13.25
C GLY A 147 4.31 -13.12 14.29
N ARG A 148 3.38 -13.23 15.25
CA ARG A 148 3.45 -14.23 16.34
C ARG A 148 2.85 -15.59 16.01
N HIS A 149 1.77 -15.61 15.23
CA HIS A 149 1.00 -16.83 14.96
C HIS A 149 1.15 -17.22 13.49
N LEU A 150 1.34 -18.52 13.28
CA LEU A 150 1.50 -19.15 11.98
C LEU A 150 0.31 -20.06 11.73
N LEU A 151 -0.17 -20.05 10.50
CA LEU A 151 -1.22 -20.91 10.01
C LEU A 151 -0.73 -21.67 8.78
N LEU A 152 -0.92 -22.98 8.82
CA LEU A 152 -0.51 -23.93 7.79
C LEU A 152 -1.75 -24.59 7.21
N GLY A 153 -1.83 -24.61 5.87
CA GLY A 153 -2.88 -25.31 5.13
C GLY A 153 -2.30 -26.28 4.11
N GLY A 154 -2.42 -27.57 4.38
CA GLY A 154 -2.03 -28.64 3.46
C GLY A 154 -3.12 -28.90 2.42
N LYS A 155 -2.73 -29.06 1.16
CA LYS A 155 -3.66 -29.25 0.04
C LYS A 155 -4.64 -30.41 0.21
N LYS A 156 -4.30 -31.44 1.02
CA LYS A 156 -5.16 -32.61 1.27
C LYS A 156 -6.12 -32.47 2.46
N GLY A 157 -6.16 -31.32 3.15
CA GLY A 157 -7.13 -31.07 4.22
C GLY A 157 -6.54 -30.81 5.61
N HIS A 158 -5.23 -31.00 5.78
CA HIS A 158 -4.55 -30.73 7.06
C HIS A 158 -4.46 -29.23 7.30
N ILE A 159 -4.88 -28.77 8.47
CA ILE A 159 -4.80 -27.37 8.87
C ILE A 159 -4.23 -27.32 10.29
N ALA A 160 -3.23 -26.47 10.48
CA ALA A 160 -2.60 -26.29 11.79
C ALA A 160 -2.40 -24.80 12.08
N ALA A 161 -2.91 -24.35 13.22
CA ALA A 161 -2.68 -23.03 13.77
C ALA A 161 -1.76 -23.14 14.98
N LEU A 162 -0.67 -22.38 15.00
CA LEU A 162 0.33 -22.47 16.08
C LEU A 162 1.00 -21.13 16.37
N ASP A 163 1.39 -20.92 17.63
CA ASP A 163 2.37 -19.92 18.02
C ASP A 163 3.76 -20.50 17.72
N TRP A 164 4.40 -19.99 16.67
CA TRP A 164 5.59 -20.63 16.09
C TRP A 164 6.87 -20.29 16.86
N GLN A 165 6.89 -19.19 17.60
CA GLN A 165 8.00 -18.83 18.48
C GLN A 165 8.04 -19.75 19.70
N THR A 166 6.89 -19.95 20.34
CA THR A 166 6.77 -20.86 21.49
C THR A 166 6.62 -22.33 21.09
N LYS A 167 6.41 -22.59 19.79
CA LYS A 167 6.13 -23.92 19.21
C LYS A 167 4.89 -24.57 19.81
N LYS A 168 3.96 -23.75 20.31
CA LYS A 168 2.71 -24.22 20.91
C LYS A 168 1.63 -24.27 19.84
N LEU A 169 1.09 -25.46 19.62
CA LEU A 169 -0.09 -25.66 18.79
C LEU A 169 -1.32 -25.05 19.46
N HIS A 170 -2.10 -24.28 18.72
CA HIS A 170 -3.45 -23.89 19.13
C HIS A 170 -4.46 -24.93 18.70
N CYS A 171 -4.39 -25.33 17.44
CA CYS A 171 -5.32 -26.27 16.84
C CYS A 171 -4.66 -27.03 15.69
N GLU A 172 -5.05 -28.30 15.55
CA GLU A 172 -4.77 -29.14 14.41
C GLU A 172 -6.06 -29.87 14.03
N ILE A 173 -6.51 -29.67 12.80
CA ILE A 173 -7.72 -30.31 12.25
C ILE A 173 -7.43 -30.87 10.87
N ASN A 174 -8.22 -31.87 10.48
CA ASN A 174 -8.22 -32.39 9.13
C ASN A 174 -9.64 -32.30 8.55
N VAL A 175 -9.79 -31.45 7.54
CA VAL A 175 -11.07 -31.16 6.87
C VAL A 175 -11.44 -32.25 5.87
N MET A 176 -10.51 -33.14 5.51
CA MET A 176 -10.73 -34.22 4.52
C MET A 176 -11.14 -33.73 3.12
N GLU A 177 -11.02 -32.43 2.87
CA GLU A 177 -11.23 -31.80 1.57
C GLU A 177 -9.97 -31.09 1.08
N THR A 178 -9.97 -30.69 -0.18
CA THR A 178 -8.85 -29.93 -0.73
C THR A 178 -8.85 -28.50 -0.21
N VAL A 179 -7.78 -28.11 0.48
CA VAL A 179 -7.55 -26.72 0.88
C VAL A 179 -6.74 -26.03 -0.21
N ARG A 180 -7.21 -24.87 -0.66
CA ARG A 180 -6.55 -24.07 -1.70
C ARG A 180 -5.70 -22.96 -1.13
N ASP A 181 -6.24 -22.28 -0.12
CA ASP A 181 -5.59 -21.16 0.54
C ASP A 181 -6.11 -20.99 1.96
N VAL A 182 -5.30 -20.32 2.79
CA VAL A 182 -5.62 -20.09 4.20
C VAL A 182 -5.16 -18.69 4.62
N GLN A 183 -6.01 -17.96 5.31
CA GLN A 183 -5.76 -16.56 5.67
C GLN A 183 -6.23 -16.26 7.09
N TRP A 184 -5.38 -15.59 7.87
CA TRP A 184 -5.79 -15.00 9.15
C TRP A 184 -6.71 -13.79 8.93
N LEU A 185 -7.65 -13.60 9.86
CA LEU A 185 -8.48 -12.39 9.91
C LEU A 185 -7.80 -11.33 10.81
N HIS A 186 -8.57 -10.53 11.55
CA HIS A 186 -8.03 -9.45 12.38
C HIS A 186 -7.37 -9.93 13.68
N THR A 187 -7.68 -11.15 14.12
CA THR A 187 -7.11 -11.77 15.33
C THR A 187 -6.63 -13.18 15.02
N GLU A 188 -5.78 -13.70 15.90
CA GLU A 188 -5.35 -15.09 15.92
C GLU A 188 -6.45 -16.07 16.35
N ASN A 189 -7.64 -15.57 16.69
CA ASN A 189 -8.75 -16.44 17.02
C ASN A 189 -9.57 -16.84 15.80
N LEU A 190 -9.44 -16.13 14.69
CA LEU A 190 -10.31 -16.31 13.53
C LEU A 190 -9.48 -16.44 12.27
N TYR A 191 -9.71 -17.51 11.53
CA TYR A 191 -9.07 -17.72 10.24
C TYR A 191 -10.05 -18.27 9.22
N ALA A 192 -9.82 -17.89 7.97
CA ALA A 192 -10.59 -18.32 6.82
C ALA A 192 -9.81 -19.36 6.02
N VAL A 193 -10.51 -20.41 5.59
CA VAL A 193 -9.95 -21.52 4.83
C VAL A 193 -10.77 -21.66 3.55
N ALA A 194 -10.10 -21.55 2.40
CA ALA A 194 -10.69 -21.84 1.11
C ALA A 194 -10.65 -23.35 0.86
N GLN A 195 -11.78 -24.04 1.10
CA GLN A 195 -11.93 -25.46 0.81
C GLN A 195 -12.28 -25.69 -0.67
N ARG A 196 -12.71 -26.91 -1.02
CA ARG A 196 -13.03 -27.30 -2.40
C ARG A 196 -14.17 -26.46 -2.97
N HIS A 197 -15.27 -26.32 -2.26
CA HIS A 197 -16.45 -25.64 -2.79
C HIS A 197 -16.66 -24.25 -2.20
N TYR A 198 -16.52 -24.11 -0.87
CA TYR A 198 -16.83 -22.87 -0.17
C TYR A 198 -15.68 -22.46 0.74
N THR A 199 -15.71 -21.20 1.15
CA THR A 199 -14.83 -20.70 2.20
C THR A 199 -15.48 -20.88 3.56
N TYR A 200 -14.71 -21.43 4.49
CA TYR A 200 -15.13 -21.66 5.87
C TYR A 200 -14.32 -20.77 6.79
N VAL A 201 -14.96 -20.30 7.86
CA VAL A 201 -14.32 -19.53 8.93
C VAL A 201 -14.31 -20.38 10.19
N TYR A 202 -13.14 -20.48 10.80
CA TYR A 202 -12.88 -21.29 11.98
C TYR A 202 -12.48 -20.41 13.17
N ASP A 203 -12.77 -20.91 14.37
CA ASP A 203 -12.22 -20.39 15.62
C ASP A 203 -10.81 -20.92 15.89
N ASN A 204 -10.14 -20.38 16.90
CA ASN A 204 -8.81 -20.76 17.37
C ASN A 204 -8.73 -22.24 17.76
N GLN A 205 -9.85 -22.83 18.20
CA GLN A 205 -9.94 -24.24 18.57
C GLN A 205 -10.21 -25.16 17.36
N GLY A 206 -10.44 -24.61 16.17
CA GLY A 206 -10.79 -25.36 14.97
C GLY A 206 -12.27 -25.71 14.85
N THR A 207 -13.14 -25.05 15.61
CA THR A 207 -14.59 -25.17 15.43
C THR A 207 -15.03 -24.34 14.23
N GLU A 208 -15.89 -24.91 13.39
CA GLU A 208 -16.48 -24.22 12.25
C GLU A 208 -17.51 -23.20 12.73
N LEU A 209 -17.28 -21.92 12.42
CA LEU A 209 -18.20 -20.84 12.75
C LEU A 209 -19.15 -20.55 11.58
N HIS A 210 -18.59 -20.42 10.38
CA HIS A 210 -19.36 -20.02 9.20
C HIS A 210 -18.94 -20.80 7.95
N CYS A 211 -19.93 -21.14 7.13
CA CYS A 211 -19.76 -21.60 5.76
C CYS A 211 -20.29 -20.50 4.82
N VAL A 212 -19.39 -19.82 4.10
CA VAL A 212 -19.73 -18.70 3.24
C VAL A 212 -20.00 -19.21 1.83
N LYS A 213 -21.27 -19.50 1.53
CA LYS A 213 -21.69 -20.10 0.24
C LYS A 213 -21.47 -19.19 -0.97
N GLN A 214 -21.50 -17.87 -0.77
CA GLN A 214 -21.26 -16.89 -1.83
C GLN A 214 -19.81 -16.92 -2.34
N LEU A 215 -18.88 -17.33 -1.48
CA LEU A 215 -17.46 -17.50 -1.78
C LEU A 215 -17.22 -18.88 -2.38
N HIS A 216 -17.66 -19.08 -3.62
CA HIS A 216 -17.57 -20.36 -4.31
C HIS A 216 -16.24 -20.53 -5.06
N GLU A 217 -15.61 -21.69 -4.87
CA GLU A 217 -14.37 -22.12 -5.52
C GLU A 217 -13.23 -21.10 -5.46
N ILE A 218 -12.94 -20.61 -4.25
CA ILE A 218 -11.87 -19.64 -4.04
C ILE A 218 -10.49 -20.29 -4.18
N ARG A 219 -9.61 -19.61 -4.93
CA ARG A 219 -8.20 -19.96 -5.16
C ARG A 219 -7.25 -19.22 -4.24
N ARG A 220 -7.48 -17.91 -4.03
CA ARG A 220 -6.71 -17.08 -3.08
C ARG A 220 -7.60 -16.25 -2.18
N LEU A 221 -7.20 -16.10 -0.92
CA LEU A 221 -7.83 -15.26 0.09
C LEU A 221 -6.85 -14.17 0.55
N GLU A 222 -7.34 -12.95 0.71
CA GLU A 222 -6.59 -11.83 1.28
C GLU A 222 -7.47 -11.08 2.27
N PHE A 223 -6.94 -10.68 3.41
CA PHE A 223 -7.69 -9.94 4.43
C PHE A 223 -7.20 -8.50 4.52
N LEU A 224 -8.12 -7.54 4.37
CA LEU A 224 -7.84 -6.10 4.51
C LEU A 224 -8.06 -5.66 5.97
N PRO A 225 -7.01 -5.52 6.81
CA PRO A 225 -7.17 -5.37 8.25
C PRO A 225 -7.86 -4.06 8.68
N ARG A 226 -7.60 -2.94 7.99
CA ARG A 226 -8.20 -1.63 8.35
C ARG A 226 -9.67 -1.50 7.94
N HIS A 227 -10.11 -2.28 6.95
CA HIS A 227 -11.47 -2.23 6.41
C HIS A 227 -12.33 -3.41 6.89
N PHE A 228 -11.73 -4.43 7.51
CA PHE A 228 -12.38 -5.69 7.89
C PHE A 228 -13.02 -6.43 6.71
N LEU A 229 -12.37 -6.38 5.55
CA LEU A 229 -12.85 -7.04 4.34
C LEU A 229 -12.02 -8.29 4.06
N LEU A 230 -12.68 -9.42 3.90
CA LEU A 230 -12.11 -10.63 3.32
C LEU A 230 -12.35 -10.60 1.81
N VAL A 231 -11.26 -10.64 1.05
CA VAL A 231 -11.28 -10.69 -0.40
C VAL A 231 -11.02 -12.10 -0.87
N GLY A 232 -11.89 -12.55 -1.78
CA GLY A 232 -11.86 -13.88 -2.34
C GLY A 232 -11.75 -13.86 -3.85
N SER A 233 -10.73 -14.53 -4.39
CA SER A 233 -10.61 -14.74 -5.84
C SER A 233 -11.09 -16.14 -6.23
N SER A 234 -12.12 -16.23 -7.06
CA SER A 234 -12.68 -17.49 -7.53
C SER A 234 -11.95 -18.01 -8.77
N GLY A 235 -11.85 -19.33 -8.90
CA GLY A 235 -11.37 -19.99 -10.12
C GLY A 235 -12.27 -19.72 -11.33
N THR A 236 -13.51 -19.30 -11.10
CA THR A 236 -14.45 -18.88 -12.16
C THR A 236 -14.19 -17.45 -12.67
N GLY A 237 -13.20 -16.74 -12.12
CA GLY A 237 -12.85 -15.38 -12.52
C GLY A 237 -13.65 -14.29 -11.82
N TRP A 238 -14.29 -14.60 -10.69
CA TRP A 238 -14.98 -13.64 -9.84
C TRP A 238 -14.09 -13.16 -8.70
N LEU A 239 -14.24 -11.89 -8.33
CA LEU A 239 -13.66 -11.28 -7.14
C LEU A 239 -14.80 -10.91 -6.18
N HIS A 240 -14.65 -11.32 -4.94
CA HIS A 240 -15.64 -11.14 -3.89
C HIS A 240 -15.05 -10.34 -2.74
N TRP A 241 -15.81 -9.35 -2.25
CA TRP A 241 -15.48 -8.60 -1.04
C TRP A 241 -16.55 -8.90 0.01
N LEU A 242 -16.15 -9.54 1.10
CA LEU A 242 -16.99 -9.87 2.24
C LEU A 242 -16.58 -9.00 3.42
N ASP A 243 -17.53 -8.31 4.02
CA ASP A 243 -17.31 -7.66 5.31
C ASP A 243 -17.40 -8.71 6.43
N VAL A 244 -16.30 -8.91 7.14
CA VAL A 244 -16.19 -9.93 8.20
C VAL A 244 -16.89 -9.46 9.47
N SER A 245 -16.92 -8.16 9.74
CA SER A 245 -17.53 -7.63 10.97
C SER A 245 -19.06 -7.66 10.92
N ILE A 246 -19.64 -7.38 9.75
CA ILE A 246 -21.10 -7.38 9.54
C ILE A 246 -21.59 -8.74 9.01
N GLY A 247 -20.71 -9.50 8.35
CA GLY A 247 -21.06 -10.76 7.68
C GLY A 247 -21.81 -10.57 6.36
N GLN A 248 -21.72 -9.39 5.74
CA GLN A 248 -22.41 -9.06 4.49
C GLN A 248 -21.44 -8.96 3.32
N MET A 249 -21.88 -9.44 2.16
CA MET A 249 -21.15 -9.25 0.91
C MET A 249 -21.25 -7.79 0.49
N VAL A 250 -20.10 -7.12 0.40
CA VAL A 250 -20.02 -5.73 -0.05
C VAL A 250 -20.22 -5.69 -1.55
N MET A 251 -19.35 -6.36 -2.31
CA MET A 251 -19.41 -6.41 -3.76
C MET A 251 -18.91 -7.74 -4.33
N SER A 252 -19.33 -8.03 -5.56
CA SER A 252 -18.88 -9.18 -6.34
C SER A 252 -18.73 -8.77 -7.80
N PHE A 253 -17.51 -8.88 -8.35
CA PHE A 253 -17.20 -8.46 -9.72
C PHE A 253 -16.62 -9.61 -10.55
N PRO A 254 -17.05 -9.75 -11.82
CA PRO A 254 -16.36 -10.63 -12.76
C PRO A 254 -15.12 -9.92 -13.31
N ALA A 255 -13.93 -10.51 -13.11
CA ALA A 255 -12.67 -9.99 -13.64
C ALA A 255 -12.57 -10.14 -15.18
N ARG A 256 -13.37 -11.03 -15.78
CA ARG A 256 -13.46 -11.31 -17.23
C ARG A 256 -12.11 -11.68 -17.89
N MET A 257 -11.17 -12.21 -17.12
CA MET A 257 -9.80 -12.51 -17.57
C MET A 257 -9.35 -13.94 -17.19
N GLY A 258 -10.31 -14.86 -17.03
CA GLY A 258 -10.04 -16.27 -16.69
C GLY A 258 -9.90 -16.52 -15.19
N SER A 259 -9.26 -17.65 -14.85
CA SER A 259 -9.01 -18.06 -13.45
C SER A 259 -8.06 -17.10 -12.77
N LEU A 260 -8.31 -16.83 -11.48
CA LEU A 260 -7.50 -15.93 -10.66
C LEU A 260 -6.70 -16.74 -9.64
N ASP A 261 -5.54 -17.24 -10.04
CA ASP A 261 -4.68 -18.02 -9.14
C ASP A 261 -3.67 -17.15 -8.35
N VAL A 262 -3.48 -15.90 -8.77
CA VAL A 262 -2.54 -14.94 -8.15
C VAL A 262 -3.29 -13.67 -7.76
N MET A 263 -3.23 -13.35 -6.48
CA MET A 263 -3.83 -12.16 -5.87
C MET A 263 -2.88 -11.67 -4.77
N CYS A 264 -2.78 -10.35 -4.61
CA CYS A 264 -2.16 -9.75 -3.43
C CYS A 264 -2.84 -8.43 -3.08
N GLN A 265 -2.78 -8.05 -1.82
CA GLN A 265 -3.19 -6.73 -1.35
C GLN A 265 -2.03 -5.73 -1.48
N ASN A 266 -2.35 -4.47 -1.79
CA ASN A 266 -1.47 -3.34 -1.48
C ASN A 266 -1.73 -2.82 -0.05
N PRO A 267 -0.79 -2.97 0.92
CA PRO A 267 -1.00 -2.54 2.31
C PRO A 267 -1.17 -1.02 2.48
N GLY A 268 -0.66 -0.23 1.53
CA GLY A 268 -0.71 1.23 1.56
C GLY A 268 -2.09 1.81 1.23
N ASN A 269 -2.79 1.25 0.24
CA ASN A 269 -4.08 1.78 -0.25
C ASN A 269 -5.24 0.76 -0.23
N ALA A 270 -5.00 -0.48 0.21
CA ALA A 270 -5.97 -1.57 0.28
C ALA A 270 -6.59 -2.02 -1.05
N ILE A 271 -5.96 -1.65 -2.18
CA ILE A 271 -6.35 -2.14 -3.51
C ILE A 271 -5.87 -3.57 -3.68
N ILE A 272 -6.67 -4.36 -4.38
CA ILE A 272 -6.35 -5.76 -4.70
C ILE A 272 -5.74 -5.81 -6.09
N HIS A 273 -4.56 -6.38 -6.18
CA HIS A 273 -3.88 -6.65 -7.44
C HIS A 273 -4.13 -8.11 -7.80
N THR A 274 -4.49 -8.36 -9.06
CA THR A 274 -4.70 -9.70 -9.59
C THR A 274 -3.79 -9.97 -10.77
N GLY A 275 -3.17 -11.13 -10.79
CA GLY A 275 -2.36 -11.61 -11.91
C GLY A 275 -3.17 -12.53 -12.81
N HIS A 276 -3.12 -12.28 -14.11
CA HIS A 276 -3.83 -13.09 -15.12
C HIS A 276 -2.88 -13.93 -15.97
N ASP A 277 -3.45 -14.93 -16.64
CA ASP A 277 -2.71 -15.81 -17.55
C ASP A 277 -2.19 -15.10 -18.82
N SER A 278 -2.81 -13.99 -19.20
CA SER A 278 -2.35 -13.11 -20.28
C SER A 278 -1.08 -12.32 -19.93
N GLY A 279 -0.58 -12.41 -18.69
CA GLY A 279 0.54 -11.61 -18.22
C GLY A 279 0.16 -10.18 -17.82
N THR A 280 -1.13 -9.85 -17.80
CA THR A 280 -1.64 -8.57 -17.31
C THR A 280 -1.91 -8.61 -15.81
N VAL A 281 -1.51 -7.57 -15.10
CA VAL A 281 -1.92 -7.27 -13.73
C VAL A 281 -3.08 -6.29 -13.78
N CYS A 282 -4.18 -6.61 -13.09
CA CYS A 282 -5.33 -5.72 -12.93
C CYS A 282 -5.47 -5.28 -11.47
N LEU A 283 -5.73 -3.99 -11.27
CA LEU A 283 -5.97 -3.38 -9.96
C LEU A 283 -7.48 -3.20 -9.73
N TRP A 284 -7.97 -3.61 -8.57
CA TRP A 284 -9.38 -3.65 -8.23
C TRP A 284 -9.68 -2.91 -6.93
N SER A 285 -10.71 -2.06 -6.97
CA SER A 285 -11.36 -1.47 -5.81
C SER A 285 -12.81 -1.93 -5.77
N PRO A 286 -13.42 -2.13 -4.58
CA PRO A 286 -14.84 -2.46 -4.47
C PRO A 286 -15.77 -1.37 -5.04
N ASN A 287 -15.26 -0.15 -5.25
CA ASN A 287 -16.08 0.99 -5.70
C ASN A 287 -16.38 0.97 -7.21
N VAL A 288 -15.52 0.31 -7.99
CA VAL A 288 -15.57 0.36 -9.45
C VAL A 288 -15.63 -1.07 -10.00
N LYS A 289 -16.66 -1.35 -10.82
CA LYS A 289 -16.88 -2.67 -11.45
C LYS A 289 -15.80 -3.05 -12.45
N GLU A 290 -15.13 -2.05 -13.01
CA GLU A 290 -14.03 -2.21 -13.95
C GLU A 290 -12.69 -2.05 -13.21
N PRO A 291 -11.62 -2.71 -13.68
CA PRO A 291 -10.32 -2.57 -13.03
C PRO A 291 -9.83 -1.13 -13.20
N LEU A 292 -9.32 -0.56 -12.11
CA LEU A 292 -8.81 0.81 -12.04
C LEU A 292 -7.63 1.00 -13.00
N VAL A 293 -6.75 0.01 -13.03
CA VAL A 293 -5.56 -0.01 -13.88
C VAL A 293 -5.38 -1.42 -14.45
N LYS A 294 -5.03 -1.48 -15.74
CA LYS A 294 -4.57 -2.71 -16.41
C LYS A 294 -3.13 -2.49 -16.84
N MET A 295 -2.21 -3.29 -16.33
CA MET A 295 -0.79 -3.19 -16.59
C MET A 295 -0.29 -4.47 -17.24
N LEU A 296 0.32 -4.39 -18.43
CA LEU A 296 0.96 -5.55 -19.05
C LEU A 296 2.33 -5.76 -18.38
N ALA A 297 2.41 -6.76 -17.49
CA ALA A 297 3.61 -7.01 -16.71
C ALA A 297 4.54 -8.02 -17.39
N HIS A 298 3.99 -9.13 -17.87
CA HIS A 298 4.72 -10.22 -18.50
C HIS A 298 4.11 -10.55 -19.87
N GLN A 299 4.89 -11.21 -20.73
CA GLN A 299 4.38 -11.76 -22.00
C GLN A 299 3.63 -13.09 -21.81
N SER A 300 3.69 -13.63 -20.61
CA SER A 300 3.17 -14.94 -20.22
C SER A 300 2.41 -14.85 -18.91
N SER A 301 1.73 -15.93 -18.51
CA SER A 301 1.03 -16.05 -17.22
C SER A 301 1.91 -15.64 -16.04
N ILE A 302 1.33 -14.84 -15.15
CA ILE A 302 1.92 -14.41 -13.89
C ILE A 302 1.79 -15.54 -12.88
N ARG A 303 2.88 -15.87 -12.18
CA ARG A 303 2.95 -16.98 -11.22
C ARG A 303 2.97 -16.51 -9.77
N GLY A 304 3.67 -15.41 -9.50
CA GLY A 304 3.75 -14.81 -8.18
C GLY A 304 3.77 -13.29 -8.28
N MET A 305 3.19 -12.64 -7.27
CA MET A 305 3.12 -11.20 -7.17
C MET A 305 3.06 -10.82 -5.70
N ASP A 306 3.79 -9.78 -5.32
CA ASP A 306 3.73 -9.22 -3.98
C ASP A 306 4.04 -7.72 -4.00
N ILE A 307 3.61 -7.01 -2.95
CA ILE A 307 3.68 -5.55 -2.84
C ILE A 307 4.36 -5.18 -1.53
N ASP A 308 5.20 -4.15 -1.60
CA ASP A 308 5.83 -3.57 -0.42
C ASP A 308 4.80 -3.03 0.58
N GLN A 309 5.11 -3.11 1.88
CA GLN A 309 4.29 -2.57 2.97
C GLN A 309 4.02 -1.07 2.81
N THR A 310 4.93 -0.32 2.18
CA THR A 310 4.70 1.12 1.91
C THR A 310 3.82 1.38 0.68
N GLY A 311 3.50 0.34 -0.11
CA GLY A 311 2.69 0.41 -1.32
C GLY A 311 3.38 1.06 -2.51
N LYS A 312 4.71 1.24 -2.45
CA LYS A 312 5.49 1.91 -3.50
C LYS A 312 5.94 0.97 -4.61
N TYR A 313 6.43 -0.20 -4.22
CA TYR A 313 7.01 -1.17 -5.13
C TYR A 313 6.16 -2.42 -5.20
N MET A 314 6.10 -3.00 -6.38
CA MET A 314 5.47 -4.30 -6.62
C MET A 314 6.45 -5.18 -7.37
N VAL A 315 6.58 -6.44 -6.94
CA VAL A 315 7.35 -7.44 -7.66
C VAL A 315 6.40 -8.43 -8.30
N THR A 316 6.68 -8.75 -9.56
CA THR A 316 5.90 -9.70 -10.36
C THR A 316 6.84 -10.73 -10.98
N THR A 317 6.38 -11.98 -11.03
CA THR A 317 7.10 -13.07 -11.68
C THR A 317 6.18 -13.80 -12.64
N GLY A 318 6.75 -14.16 -13.79
CA GLY A 318 6.02 -14.82 -14.86
C GLY A 318 6.67 -16.11 -15.29
N LEU A 319 5.92 -16.88 -16.08
CA LEU A 319 6.42 -18.08 -16.76
C LEU A 319 7.55 -17.76 -17.76
N ASP A 320 7.71 -16.49 -18.16
CA ASP A 320 8.81 -15.95 -18.98
C ASP A 320 10.17 -15.95 -18.26
N ARG A 321 10.25 -16.48 -17.03
CA ARG A 321 11.44 -16.58 -16.18
C ARG A 321 12.06 -15.23 -15.82
N LYS A 322 11.26 -14.17 -15.90
CA LYS A 322 11.66 -12.82 -15.50
C LYS A 322 10.99 -12.48 -14.17
N CYS A 323 11.76 -11.81 -13.31
CA CYS A 323 11.27 -11.10 -12.14
C CYS A 323 11.32 -9.61 -12.46
N ARG A 324 10.19 -8.91 -12.38
CA ARG A 324 10.09 -7.48 -12.69
C ARG A 324 9.68 -6.71 -11.45
N VAL A 325 10.39 -5.61 -11.22
CA VAL A 325 10.09 -4.65 -10.16
C VAL A 325 9.40 -3.44 -10.78
N TRP A 326 8.29 -3.04 -10.19
CA TRP A 326 7.43 -1.97 -10.67
C TRP A 326 7.31 -0.87 -9.62
N ASP A 327 7.29 0.38 -10.09
CA ASP A 327 6.78 1.49 -9.29
C ASP A 327 5.25 1.54 -9.45
N VAL A 328 4.54 1.34 -8.34
CA VAL A 328 3.07 1.30 -8.29
C VAL A 328 2.46 2.69 -8.47
N ARG A 329 3.18 3.77 -8.16
CA ARG A 329 2.67 5.14 -8.29
C ARG A 329 2.65 5.61 -9.74
N MET A 330 3.70 5.24 -10.46
CA MET A 330 3.87 5.62 -11.87
C MET A 330 3.42 4.51 -12.84
N TYR A 331 3.15 3.31 -12.33
CA TYR A 331 2.88 2.09 -13.11
C TYR A 331 3.96 1.79 -14.16
N LYS A 332 5.22 2.06 -13.81
CA LYS A 332 6.37 1.85 -14.70
C LYS A 332 7.24 0.73 -14.17
N GLN A 333 7.77 -0.04 -15.12
CA GLN A 333 8.79 -1.03 -14.82
C GLN A 333 10.08 -0.30 -14.46
N LEU A 334 10.64 -0.61 -13.29
CA LEU A 334 11.95 -0.12 -12.87
C LEU A 334 13.05 -1.04 -13.40
N HIS A 335 12.98 -2.32 -13.03
CA HIS A 335 14.01 -3.30 -13.33
C HIS A 335 13.41 -4.64 -13.78
N ALA A 336 14.20 -5.41 -14.53
CA ALA A 336 13.90 -6.77 -14.95
C ALA A 336 15.12 -7.65 -14.70
N PHE A 337 14.92 -8.72 -13.95
CA PHE A 337 15.93 -9.72 -13.64
C PHE A 337 15.54 -11.04 -14.29
N SER A 338 16.45 -11.61 -15.07
CA SER A 338 16.24 -12.92 -15.71
C SER A 338 16.79 -14.00 -14.80
N LEU A 339 15.95 -14.95 -14.41
CA LEU A 339 16.36 -16.10 -13.60
C LEU A 339 16.42 -17.35 -14.49
N PRO A 340 17.31 -18.32 -14.19
CA PRO A 340 17.54 -19.47 -15.07
C PRO A 340 16.34 -20.43 -15.14
N PHE A 341 15.51 -20.46 -14.10
CA PHE A 341 14.39 -21.39 -13.97
C PHE A 341 13.06 -20.64 -13.77
N GLY A 342 11.95 -21.36 -13.95
CA GLY A 342 10.60 -20.83 -13.74
C GLY A 342 10.34 -20.51 -12.25
N LEU A 343 9.67 -19.38 -12.02
CA LEU A 343 9.34 -18.87 -10.69
C LEU A 343 7.95 -19.34 -10.26
N SER A 344 7.80 -19.77 -9.00
CA SER A 344 6.52 -20.21 -8.46
C SER A 344 5.81 -19.13 -7.66
N SER A 345 6.48 -18.58 -6.63
CA SER A 345 5.94 -17.57 -5.72
C SER A 345 6.99 -16.52 -5.39
N VAL A 346 6.54 -15.35 -4.94
CA VAL A 346 7.39 -14.25 -4.49
C VAL A 346 6.82 -13.66 -3.20
N ALA A 347 7.71 -13.22 -2.32
CA ALA A 347 7.38 -12.40 -1.17
C ALA A 347 8.37 -11.23 -1.03
N ILE A 348 7.90 -10.10 -0.55
CA ILE A 348 8.66 -8.89 -0.24
C ILE A 348 8.66 -8.72 1.28
N SER A 349 9.83 -8.45 1.85
CA SER A 349 9.98 -8.18 3.26
C SER A 349 9.66 -6.71 3.58
N GLN A 350 9.45 -6.38 4.86
CA GLN A 350 9.24 -5.00 5.30
C GLN A 350 10.39 -4.05 4.90
N ARG A 351 11.59 -4.61 4.72
CA ARG A 351 12.80 -3.91 4.30
C ARG A 351 13.16 -4.09 2.83
N LEU A 352 12.19 -4.45 1.99
CA LEU A 352 12.35 -4.60 0.53
C LEU A 352 13.31 -5.72 0.10
N ALA A 353 13.59 -6.70 0.96
CA ALA A 353 14.23 -7.94 0.53
C ALA A 353 13.20 -8.78 -0.23
N VAL A 354 13.56 -9.31 -1.38
CA VAL A 354 12.65 -10.06 -2.25
C VAL A 354 13.04 -11.53 -2.23
N ALA A 355 12.15 -12.39 -1.76
CA ALA A 355 12.29 -13.83 -1.84
C ALA A 355 11.61 -14.35 -3.11
N CYS A 356 12.34 -15.12 -3.90
CA CYS A 356 11.88 -15.75 -5.12
C CYS A 356 11.97 -17.27 -4.98
N ALA A 357 10.83 -17.96 -5.11
CA ALA A 357 10.79 -19.42 -5.11
C ALA A 357 11.07 -19.97 -6.51
N VAL A 358 12.11 -20.78 -6.61
CA VAL A 358 12.63 -21.37 -7.84
C VAL A 358 12.69 -22.89 -7.67
N GLY A 359 11.60 -23.58 -8.03
CA GLY A 359 11.47 -25.03 -7.81
C GLY A 359 11.65 -25.37 -6.34
N ASN A 360 12.71 -26.11 -6.01
CA ASN A 360 13.03 -26.52 -4.64
C ASN A 360 13.99 -25.57 -3.91
N THR A 361 14.42 -24.50 -4.57
CA THR A 361 15.34 -23.52 -4.01
C THR A 361 14.63 -22.19 -3.80
N VAL A 362 14.95 -21.50 -2.72
CA VAL A 362 14.51 -20.14 -2.45
C VAL A 362 15.73 -19.23 -2.58
N GLN A 363 15.62 -18.23 -3.45
CA GLN A 363 16.64 -17.22 -3.68
C GLN A 363 16.17 -15.90 -3.13
N ILE A 364 17.00 -15.22 -2.36
CA ILE A 364 16.67 -13.94 -1.74
C ILE A 364 17.55 -12.87 -2.38
N PHE A 365 16.97 -11.72 -2.71
CA PHE A 365 17.68 -10.59 -3.30
C PHE A 365 17.46 -9.36 -2.42
N LYS A 366 18.54 -8.62 -2.13
CA LYS A 366 18.46 -7.29 -1.51
C LYS A 366 18.51 -6.21 -2.59
N ASP A 367 17.84 -5.09 -2.34
CA ASP A 367 17.91 -3.87 -3.15
C ASP A 367 17.56 -4.01 -4.65
N MET A 368 16.65 -4.94 -4.97
CA MET A 368 16.14 -5.09 -6.35
C MET A 368 15.48 -3.80 -6.88
N HIS A 369 14.96 -2.96 -5.99
CA HIS A 369 14.33 -1.69 -6.32
C HIS A 369 15.33 -0.61 -6.80
N LEU A 370 16.62 -0.74 -6.44
CA LEU A 370 17.68 0.16 -6.89
C LEU A 370 18.36 -0.33 -8.17
N GLY A 371 18.16 -1.60 -8.54
CA GLY A 371 18.78 -2.20 -9.73
C GLY A 371 20.23 -2.65 -9.53
N ILE A 372 20.73 -2.64 -8.29
CA ILE A 372 22.13 -2.93 -7.95
C ILE A 372 22.37 -4.45 -7.76
N CYS A 373 21.31 -5.26 -7.68
CA CYS A 373 21.44 -6.68 -7.42
C CYS A 373 21.89 -7.47 -8.67
N HIS A 374 23.13 -7.93 -8.66
CA HIS A 374 23.66 -8.87 -9.66
C HIS A 374 23.71 -10.30 -9.14
N GLU A 375 23.82 -10.48 -7.82
CA GLU A 375 23.95 -11.77 -7.15
C GLU A 375 22.84 -11.94 -6.09
N PRO A 376 22.41 -13.19 -5.82
CA PRO A 376 21.49 -13.45 -4.73
C PRO A 376 22.17 -13.20 -3.39
N TYR A 377 21.41 -12.65 -2.45
CA TYR A 377 21.82 -12.43 -1.07
C TYR A 377 21.99 -13.77 -0.33
N LEU A 378 20.98 -14.64 -0.42
CA LEU A 378 20.99 -15.98 0.17
C LEU A 378 20.31 -16.97 -0.77
N VAL A 379 20.79 -18.22 -0.76
CA VAL A 379 20.16 -19.33 -1.48
C VAL A 379 20.00 -20.50 -0.54
N ASN A 380 18.77 -20.99 -0.39
CA ASN A 380 18.48 -22.15 0.43
C ASN A 380 17.73 -23.23 -0.37
N ARG A 381 17.99 -24.50 -0.06
CA ARG A 381 17.31 -25.64 -0.67
C ARG A 381 16.33 -26.25 0.33
N CYS A 382 15.07 -26.35 -0.06
CA CYS A 382 14.00 -26.92 0.75
C CYS A 382 13.75 -28.39 0.39
N GLY A 383 13.05 -29.11 1.29
CA GLY A 383 12.70 -30.54 1.12
C GLY A 383 11.73 -30.85 -0.03
N GLY A 384 11.24 -29.86 -0.77
CA GLY A 384 10.38 -30.03 -1.93
C GLY A 384 10.17 -28.72 -2.69
N PRO A 385 9.29 -28.71 -3.72
CA PRO A 385 8.99 -27.50 -4.45
C PRO A 385 8.29 -26.49 -3.54
N ALA A 386 8.80 -25.26 -3.49
CA ALA A 386 8.22 -24.17 -2.70
C ALA A 386 6.94 -23.66 -3.38
N THR A 387 5.83 -23.76 -2.66
CA THR A 387 4.51 -23.34 -3.11
C THR A 387 4.17 -21.93 -2.65
N ASP A 388 4.62 -21.55 -1.46
CA ASP A 388 4.26 -20.29 -0.82
C ASP A 388 5.42 -19.74 0.00
N LEU A 389 5.51 -18.42 0.05
CA LEU A 389 6.55 -17.68 0.75
C LEU A 389 5.88 -16.56 1.53
N ALA A 390 6.28 -16.37 2.78
CA ALA A 390 5.81 -15.25 3.59
C ALA A 390 6.90 -14.87 4.58
N PHE A 391 7.31 -13.60 4.54
CA PHE A 391 8.19 -13.06 5.58
C PHE A 391 7.41 -12.91 6.88
N VAL A 392 8.10 -13.18 7.99
CA VAL A 392 7.56 -12.92 9.31
C VAL A 392 7.62 -11.40 9.56
N PRO A 393 6.50 -10.74 9.89
CA PRO A 393 6.52 -9.35 10.31
C PRO A 393 7.45 -9.13 11.51
N TYR A 394 8.27 -8.08 11.47
CA TYR A 394 9.17 -7.64 12.54
C TYR A 394 10.33 -8.58 12.90
N GLU A 395 10.48 -9.72 12.24
CA GLU A 395 11.58 -10.64 12.48
C GLU A 395 12.34 -10.98 11.21
N ASP A 396 13.62 -11.35 11.38
CA ASP A 396 14.53 -11.73 10.29
C ASP A 396 14.31 -13.20 9.86
N VAL A 397 13.07 -13.55 9.56
CA VAL A 397 12.65 -14.92 9.27
C VAL A 397 11.77 -14.96 8.02
N LEU A 398 12.01 -15.95 7.17
CA LEU A 398 11.18 -16.28 6.03
C LEU A 398 10.54 -17.66 6.25
N GLY A 399 9.21 -17.71 6.22
CA GLY A 399 8.47 -18.96 6.15
C GLY A 399 8.39 -19.46 4.71
N VAL A 400 8.61 -20.75 4.52
CA VAL A 400 8.53 -21.42 3.22
C VAL A 400 7.60 -22.63 3.34
N GLY A 401 6.45 -22.56 2.66
CA GLY A 401 5.57 -23.71 2.46
C GLY A 401 6.05 -24.52 1.26
N HIS A 402 6.29 -25.82 1.43
CA HIS A 402 6.74 -26.70 0.35
C HIS A 402 6.00 -28.04 0.36
N GLY A 403 6.24 -28.86 -0.67
CA GLY A 403 5.63 -30.19 -0.81
C GLY A 403 5.86 -31.11 0.40
N GLY A 404 7.07 -31.08 0.97
CA GLY A 404 7.45 -31.88 2.15
C GLY A 404 7.06 -31.31 3.52
N GLY A 405 6.34 -30.18 3.58
CA GLY A 405 5.96 -29.53 4.84
C GLY A 405 6.29 -28.05 4.87
N PHE A 406 6.92 -27.60 5.96
CA PHE A 406 7.19 -26.19 6.23
C PHE A 406 8.62 -25.98 6.71
N THR A 407 9.32 -24.98 6.18
CA THR A 407 10.64 -24.56 6.63
C THR A 407 10.59 -23.10 7.10
N SER A 408 11.04 -22.83 8.30
CA SER A 408 11.34 -21.47 8.80
C SER A 408 12.82 -21.22 8.65
N MET A 409 13.21 -20.25 7.81
CA MET A 409 14.63 -19.93 7.52
C MET A 409 15.01 -18.53 8.00
N LEU A 410 16.27 -18.36 8.43
CA LEU A 410 16.79 -17.07 8.90
C LEU A 410 17.29 -16.25 7.71
N VAL A 411 16.86 -14.98 7.69
CA VAL A 411 17.20 -14.01 6.65
C VAL A 411 17.57 -12.69 7.31
N PRO A 412 18.85 -12.50 7.71
CA PRO A 412 19.28 -11.27 8.36
C PRO A 412 18.97 -10.01 7.53
N GLY A 413 18.31 -9.04 8.15
CA GLY A 413 17.91 -7.79 7.51
C GLY A 413 16.66 -7.86 6.65
N SER A 414 15.75 -8.80 6.91
CA SER A 414 14.45 -8.86 6.24
C SER A 414 13.35 -8.12 7.01
N GLY A 415 13.37 -8.16 8.34
CA GLY A 415 12.35 -7.60 9.22
C GLY A 415 12.64 -6.16 9.66
N GLU A 416 11.59 -5.40 9.97
CA GLU A 416 11.72 -4.09 10.60
C GLU A 416 12.06 -4.30 12.10
N ALA A 417 13.26 -3.91 12.51
CA ALA A 417 13.74 -4.12 13.89
C ALA A 417 12.96 -3.30 14.93
N ASN A 418 12.52 -2.09 14.57
CA ASN A 418 11.84 -1.17 15.48
C ASN A 418 10.33 -1.23 15.27
N VAL A 419 9.65 -1.94 16.17
CA VAL A 419 8.19 -2.17 16.10
C VAL A 419 7.40 -0.98 16.64
N ASP A 420 6.35 -0.56 15.92
CA ASP A 420 5.31 0.31 16.46
C ASP A 420 4.29 -0.50 17.28
N ALA A 421 4.51 -0.56 18.59
CA ALA A 421 3.67 -1.32 19.51
C ALA A 421 2.20 -0.87 19.57
N ILE A 422 1.84 0.31 19.04
CA ILE A 422 0.44 0.75 18.95
C ILE A 422 -0.25 0.11 17.75
N HIS A 423 0.47 -0.07 16.64
CA HIS A 423 -0.06 -0.69 15.43
C HIS A 423 -0.11 -2.21 15.56
N ALA A 424 1.03 -2.83 15.81
CA ALA A 424 1.15 -4.28 15.95
C ALA A 424 2.22 -4.59 17.00
N ASN A 425 1.85 -5.35 18.03
CA ASN A 425 2.75 -5.72 19.11
C ASN A 425 2.91 -7.25 19.13
N PRO A 426 4.10 -7.79 18.82
CA PRO A 426 4.39 -9.23 18.92
C PRO A 426 4.16 -9.78 20.33
N TYR A 427 4.40 -8.98 21.38
CA TYR A 427 4.31 -9.39 22.78
C TYR A 427 3.02 -8.91 23.46
N GLU A 428 1.93 -8.81 22.70
CA GLU A 428 0.68 -8.31 23.24
C GLU A 428 0.14 -9.16 24.40
N THR A 429 -0.39 -8.48 25.42
CA THR A 429 -1.14 -9.12 26.50
C THR A 429 -2.59 -9.36 26.07
N LYS A 430 -3.29 -10.31 26.72
CA LYS A 430 -4.72 -10.55 26.49
C LYS A 430 -5.58 -9.29 26.67
N LYS A 431 -5.17 -8.36 27.55
CA LYS A 431 -5.88 -7.09 27.75
C LYS A 431 -5.67 -6.15 26.56
N GLN A 432 -4.42 -5.93 26.17
CA GLN A 432 -4.07 -5.11 25.01
C GLN A 432 -4.71 -5.63 23.73
N ARG A 433 -4.73 -6.95 23.52
CA ARG A 433 -5.38 -7.58 22.36
C ARG A 433 -6.87 -7.24 22.28
N ARG A 434 -7.61 -7.37 23.38
CA ARG A 434 -9.05 -7.01 23.43
C ARG A 434 -9.28 -5.53 23.16
N GLU A 435 -8.45 -4.66 23.74
CA GLU A 435 -8.52 -3.22 23.51
C GLU A 435 -8.20 -2.85 22.06
N ARG A 436 -7.19 -3.50 21.47
CA ARG A 436 -6.81 -3.32 20.06
C ARG A 436 -7.93 -3.77 19.14
N GLU A 437 -8.52 -4.94 19.38
CA GLU A 437 -9.64 -5.45 18.58
C GLU A 437 -10.83 -4.49 18.58
N VAL A 438 -11.24 -4.03 19.77
CA VAL A 438 -12.31 -3.02 19.90
C VAL A 438 -11.93 -1.72 19.18
N LYS A 439 -10.69 -1.26 19.34
CA LYS A 439 -10.21 -0.04 18.69
C LYS A 439 -10.20 -0.17 17.16
N GLN A 440 -9.70 -1.28 16.63
CA GLN A 440 -9.70 -1.55 15.18
C GLN A 440 -11.12 -1.58 14.62
N LEU A 441 -12.08 -2.14 15.36
CA LEU A 441 -13.48 -2.17 14.94
C LEU A 441 -14.12 -0.77 14.96
N LEU A 442 -13.80 0.07 15.95
CA LEU A 442 -14.27 1.45 16.03
C LEU A 442 -13.64 2.34 14.95
N ASP A 443 -12.35 2.13 14.66
CA ASP A 443 -11.58 2.86 13.64
C ASP A 443 -11.73 2.25 12.23
N LYS A 444 -12.67 1.31 12.05
CA LYS A 444 -12.90 0.60 10.79
C LYS A 444 -13.20 1.59 9.66
N LEU A 445 -12.41 1.48 8.59
CA LEU A 445 -12.60 2.26 7.38
C LEU A 445 -13.70 1.66 6.49
N GLN A 446 -14.53 2.52 5.90
CA GLN A 446 -15.57 2.10 4.97
C GLN A 446 -14.97 1.66 3.63
N PRO A 447 -15.56 0.66 2.94
CA PRO A 447 -15.06 0.18 1.64
C PRO A 447 -15.01 1.28 0.58
N GLU A 448 -15.88 2.29 0.69
CA GLU A 448 -15.93 3.45 -0.21
C GLU A 448 -14.64 4.27 -0.21
N LEU A 449 -13.83 4.18 0.84
CA LEU A 449 -12.57 4.94 0.96
C LEU A 449 -11.40 4.28 0.21
N ILE A 450 -11.60 3.12 -0.42
CA ILE A 450 -10.56 2.42 -1.18
C ILE A 450 -10.38 3.06 -2.57
N GLY A 451 -9.30 3.82 -2.73
CA GLY A 451 -8.89 4.49 -3.97
C GLY A 451 -7.40 4.34 -4.27
N LEU A 452 -6.96 4.75 -5.47
CA LEU A 452 -5.55 4.64 -5.90
C LEU A 452 -4.62 5.42 -4.96
N ASP A 453 -4.97 6.67 -4.70
CA ASP A 453 -4.29 7.56 -3.77
C ASP A 453 -5.12 7.73 -2.49
N PRO A 454 -4.66 7.22 -1.32
CA PRO A 454 -5.36 7.41 -0.05
C PRO A 454 -5.47 8.88 0.38
N GLN A 455 -4.64 9.76 -0.19
CA GLN A 455 -4.62 11.19 0.11
C GLN A 455 -5.73 11.97 -0.61
N ASP A 456 -6.44 11.37 -1.56
CA ASP A 456 -7.50 12.04 -2.33
C ASP A 456 -8.64 12.56 -1.46
N ILE A 457 -8.89 11.94 -0.29
CA ILE A 457 -9.88 12.40 0.69
C ILE A 457 -9.61 13.84 1.17
N THR A 458 -8.34 14.27 1.13
CA THR A 458 -7.93 15.62 1.52
C THR A 458 -8.00 16.64 0.39
N ARG A 459 -8.16 16.18 -0.85
CA ARG A 459 -8.24 17.03 -2.03
C ARG A 459 -9.67 17.57 -2.18
N VAL A 460 -9.78 18.75 -2.77
CA VAL A 460 -11.06 19.31 -3.15
C VAL A 460 -11.38 18.82 -4.56
N ASN A 461 -12.64 18.47 -4.81
CA ASN A 461 -13.09 18.16 -6.16
C ASN A 461 -13.09 19.46 -6.99
N GLU A 462 -12.06 19.63 -7.81
CA GLU A 462 -11.85 20.83 -8.62
C GLU A 462 -13.00 21.03 -9.62
N ASP A 463 -13.46 19.96 -10.28
CA ASP A 463 -14.55 20.02 -11.26
C ASP A 463 -15.86 20.51 -10.64
N LEU A 464 -16.21 20.03 -9.45
CA LEU A 464 -17.41 20.49 -8.75
C LEU A 464 -17.27 21.94 -8.30
N LEU A 465 -16.09 22.31 -7.77
CA LEU A 465 -15.83 23.68 -7.35
C LEU A 465 -15.89 24.66 -8.53
N GLU A 466 -15.35 24.27 -9.69
CA GLU A 466 -15.42 25.06 -10.92
C GLU A 466 -16.85 25.26 -11.37
N ARG A 467 -17.68 24.20 -11.35
CA ARG A 467 -19.12 24.30 -11.67
C ARG A 467 -19.86 25.22 -10.70
N GLU A 468 -19.64 25.08 -9.39
CA GLU A 468 -20.25 25.96 -8.39
C GLU A 468 -19.81 27.42 -8.59
N MET A 469 -18.53 27.65 -8.92
CA MET A 469 -18.01 28.98 -9.18
C MET A 469 -18.57 29.56 -10.48
N GLU A 470 -18.76 28.74 -11.52
CA GLU A 470 -19.45 29.13 -12.73
C GLU A 470 -20.92 29.46 -12.47
N GLU A 471 -21.64 28.64 -11.70
CA GLU A 471 -23.02 28.88 -11.32
C GLU A 471 -23.15 30.18 -10.51
N ARG A 472 -22.28 30.41 -9.53
CA ARG A 472 -22.23 31.68 -8.79
C ARG A 472 -21.92 32.88 -9.69
N LYS A 473 -21.00 32.74 -10.65
CA LYS A 473 -20.73 33.78 -11.65
C LYS A 473 -21.95 34.01 -12.56
N LYS A 474 -22.67 32.95 -12.95
CA LYS A 474 -23.89 33.00 -13.77
C LYS A 474 -25.06 33.64 -13.02
N ILE A 475 -25.18 33.43 -11.71
CA ILE A 475 -26.17 34.10 -10.85
C ILE A 475 -25.96 35.62 -10.81
N LEU A 476 -24.70 36.07 -10.82
CA LEU A 476 -24.34 37.50 -10.79
C LEU A 476 -24.40 38.20 -12.15
N TYR A 477 -24.33 37.47 -13.27
CA TYR A 477 -24.41 38.03 -14.62
C TYR A 477 -25.14 37.09 -15.58
N VAL A 478 -26.28 37.53 -16.13
CA VAL A 478 -26.91 36.92 -17.31
C VAL A 478 -25.95 37.12 -18.50
N ARG A 479 -25.02 36.18 -18.71
CA ARG A 479 -24.17 36.11 -19.90
C ARG A 479 -24.61 34.96 -20.81
N PRO A 480 -24.44 35.13 -22.15
CA PRO A 480 -24.86 34.13 -23.13
C PRO A 480 -24.12 32.80 -22.94
N ILE A 481 -24.81 31.70 -23.24
CA ILE A 481 -24.37 30.31 -23.04
C ILE A 481 -23.15 29.98 -23.90
N ASP A 482 -22.17 29.29 -23.33
CA ASP A 482 -21.06 28.71 -24.08
C ASP A 482 -21.52 27.47 -24.86
N VAL A 483 -21.56 27.59 -26.19
CA VAL A 483 -21.87 26.48 -27.11
C VAL A 483 -20.62 25.61 -27.32
N GLN A 484 -20.64 24.39 -26.79
CA GLN A 484 -19.61 23.38 -27.07
C GLN A 484 -19.82 22.78 -28.48
N TYR A 485 -19.14 23.36 -29.48
CA TYR A 485 -19.08 22.83 -30.85
C TYR A 485 -17.79 22.01 -31.03
N THR A 486 -17.92 20.69 -31.20
CA THR A 486 -16.80 19.82 -31.60
C THR A 486 -16.81 19.63 -33.13
N PRO A 487 -15.76 20.05 -33.84
CA PRO A 487 -15.70 19.97 -35.30
C PRO A 487 -15.16 18.60 -35.73
N LYS A 488 -15.81 17.94 -36.69
CA LYS A 488 -15.25 16.75 -37.34
C LYS A 488 -14.03 17.14 -38.19
N HIS A 489 -12.88 16.55 -37.88
CA HIS A 489 -11.67 16.69 -38.69
C HIS A 489 -11.84 15.93 -40.01
N LYS A 490 -11.88 16.66 -41.13
CA LYS A 490 -11.45 16.12 -42.42
C LYS A 490 -10.15 16.82 -42.79
N MET A 491 -9.05 16.07 -42.80
CA MET A 491 -7.77 16.59 -43.27
C MET A 491 -7.78 16.63 -44.80
N ARG A 492 -7.70 17.84 -45.36
CA ARG A 492 -6.61 18.29 -46.27
C ARG A 492 -7.03 19.61 -46.93
N GLY A 493 -6.28 20.68 -46.66
CA GLY A 493 -6.27 21.88 -47.50
C GLY A 493 -6.68 23.19 -46.82
N ARG A 494 -5.66 23.96 -46.44
CA ARG A 494 -5.56 25.44 -46.36
C ARG A 494 -6.83 26.24 -46.02
N GLY A 495 -6.92 26.68 -44.75
CA GLY A 495 -7.73 27.83 -44.33
C GLY A 495 -8.89 27.53 -43.38
N THR A 496 -8.67 26.85 -42.25
CA THR A 496 -9.77 26.30 -41.41
C THR A 496 -9.93 26.91 -40.02
N GLY A 497 -9.12 27.89 -39.59
CA GLY A 497 -9.31 28.58 -38.30
C GLY A 497 -10.42 29.64 -38.34
N SER A 498 -10.22 30.66 -39.18
CA SER A 498 -11.11 31.83 -39.28
C SER A 498 -12.54 31.50 -39.79
N HIS A 499 -12.68 30.66 -40.82
CA HIS A 499 -14.01 30.25 -41.32
C HIS A 499 -14.79 29.34 -40.36
N LYS A 500 -14.08 28.66 -39.46
CA LYS A 500 -14.66 27.82 -38.41
C LYS A 500 -15.14 28.68 -37.24
N GLU A 501 -14.38 29.71 -36.89
CA GLU A 501 -14.75 30.72 -35.91
C GLU A 501 -15.93 31.58 -36.40
N HIS A 502 -15.93 31.97 -37.67
CA HIS A 502 -17.03 32.72 -38.29
C HIS A 502 -18.34 31.91 -38.33
N ARG A 503 -18.28 30.61 -38.65
CA ARG A 503 -19.46 29.72 -38.58
C ARG A 503 -19.94 29.50 -37.15
N LYS A 504 -19.02 29.35 -36.18
CA LYS A 504 -19.38 29.23 -34.75
C LYS A 504 -20.08 30.52 -34.27
N ASN A 505 -19.54 31.68 -34.64
CA ASN A 505 -20.12 32.99 -34.29
C ASN A 505 -21.48 33.20 -34.94
N MET A 506 -21.70 32.77 -36.19
CA MET A 506 -23.02 32.84 -36.84
C MET A 506 -24.08 31.99 -36.13
N VAL A 507 -23.73 30.76 -35.68
CA VAL A 507 -24.65 29.89 -34.94
C VAL A 507 -24.92 30.43 -33.53
N VAL A 508 -23.91 30.99 -32.87
CA VAL A 508 -24.08 31.66 -31.58
C VAL A 508 -24.99 32.88 -31.72
N ASP A 509 -24.81 33.69 -32.76
CA ASP A 509 -25.64 34.86 -33.02
C ASP A 509 -27.08 34.50 -33.41
N SER A 510 -27.31 33.40 -34.13
CA SER A 510 -28.67 32.95 -34.47
C SER A 510 -29.43 32.49 -33.23
N ILE A 511 -28.80 31.67 -32.37
CA ILE A 511 -29.39 31.21 -31.11
C ILE A 511 -29.63 32.41 -30.17
N ARG A 512 -28.70 33.37 -30.14
CA ARG A 512 -28.86 34.61 -29.36
C ARG A 512 -30.04 35.45 -29.86
N LYS A 513 -30.24 35.55 -31.18
CA LYS A 513 -31.36 36.28 -31.78
C LYS A 513 -32.70 35.61 -31.49
N GLU A 514 -32.80 34.30 -31.62
CA GLU A 514 -34.02 33.54 -31.31
C GLU A 514 -34.42 33.73 -29.85
N ARG A 515 -33.48 33.65 -28.90
CA ARG A 515 -33.78 33.90 -27.48
C ARG A 515 -34.10 35.35 -27.15
N ILE A 516 -33.48 36.33 -27.82
CA ILE A 516 -33.90 37.73 -27.66
C ILE A 516 -35.34 37.90 -28.14
N LYS A 517 -35.73 37.17 -29.18
CA LYS A 517 -37.09 37.18 -29.70
C LYS A 517 -38.07 36.53 -28.72
N GLU A 518 -37.76 35.35 -28.19
CA GLU A 518 -38.53 34.70 -27.13
C GLU A 518 -38.63 35.59 -25.88
N LYS A 519 -37.52 36.21 -25.46
CA LYS A 519 -37.53 37.13 -24.33
C LYS A 519 -38.41 38.35 -24.59
N LYS A 520 -38.39 38.90 -25.81
CA LYS A 520 -39.26 40.02 -26.21
C LYS A 520 -40.72 39.61 -26.30
N GLU A 521 -41.01 38.39 -26.75
CA GLU A 521 -42.36 37.82 -26.78
C GLU A 521 -42.89 37.65 -25.35
N VAL A 522 -42.08 37.09 -24.45
CA VAL A 522 -42.41 36.98 -23.02
C VAL A 522 -42.50 38.34 -22.34
N GLU A 523 -41.60 39.28 -22.61
CA GLU A 523 -41.69 40.66 -22.09
C GLU A 523 -42.94 41.38 -22.62
N ALA A 524 -43.33 41.15 -23.87
CA ALA A 524 -44.56 41.70 -24.46
C ALA A 524 -45.83 41.06 -23.88
N GLU A 525 -45.81 39.77 -23.55
CA GLU A 525 -46.89 39.08 -22.86
C GLU A 525 -47.03 39.51 -21.39
N VAL A 526 -45.91 39.74 -20.70
CA VAL A 526 -45.90 40.09 -19.27
C VAL A 526 -46.17 41.59 -19.03
N PHE A 527 -45.65 42.49 -19.86
CA PHE A 527 -45.74 43.94 -19.64
C PHE A 527 -46.70 44.68 -20.58
N GLY A 528 -47.22 44.03 -21.63
CA GLY A 528 -48.03 44.69 -22.65
C GLY A 528 -47.23 45.67 -23.52
N LYS A 529 -47.65 45.88 -24.78
CA LYS A 529 -46.96 46.81 -25.69
C LYS A 529 -47.15 48.27 -25.22
N ASN A 530 -46.09 48.88 -24.68
CA ASN A 530 -46.01 50.33 -24.55
C ASN A 530 -45.85 50.95 -25.94
N THR A 531 -46.94 51.47 -26.50
CA THR A 531 -46.94 52.32 -27.69
C THR A 531 -46.57 53.74 -27.29
N ASP A 532 -45.28 54.05 -27.26
CA ASP A 532 -44.77 55.42 -27.31
C ASP A 532 -43.40 55.39 -27.99
N GLU A 533 -43.38 55.58 -29.31
CA GLU A 533 -42.13 55.83 -30.05
C GLU A 533 -41.72 57.31 -29.88
N PRO A 534 -40.47 57.62 -29.46
CA PRO A 534 -39.98 58.98 -29.55
C PRO A 534 -39.60 59.32 -30.99
N SER A 535 -40.18 60.39 -31.50
CA SER A 535 -40.01 60.92 -32.87
C SER A 535 -38.54 61.14 -33.24
N SER A 536 -38.09 60.48 -34.31
CA SER A 536 -36.79 60.72 -34.93
C SER A 536 -36.77 62.09 -35.61
N LYS A 537 -35.86 62.98 -35.20
CA LYS A 537 -35.62 64.26 -35.88
C LYS A 537 -34.94 64.03 -37.25
N PRO A 538 -35.39 64.66 -38.35
CA PRO A 538 -34.79 64.46 -39.66
C PRO A 538 -33.46 65.20 -39.78
N THR A 539 -32.42 64.50 -40.24
CA THR A 539 -31.11 65.08 -40.60
C THR A 539 -30.88 64.91 -42.09
N SER A 540 -31.41 65.84 -42.90
CA SER A 540 -30.94 66.06 -44.26
C SER A 540 -31.29 67.47 -44.72
N ILE A 541 -30.28 68.22 -45.18
CA ILE A 541 -30.37 69.61 -45.64
C ILE A 541 -31.13 69.73 -46.99
N LEU A 542 -31.39 68.60 -47.66
CA LEU A 542 -32.01 68.56 -48.99
C LEU A 542 -33.55 68.62 -48.99
N ASP A 543 -34.22 68.51 -47.85
CA ASP A 543 -35.69 68.61 -47.77
C ASP A 543 -36.23 70.06 -47.85
N ARG A 544 -35.37 71.07 -47.99
CA ARG A 544 -35.79 72.49 -48.15
C ARG A 544 -36.04 72.93 -49.60
N PHE A 545 -35.85 72.07 -50.60
CA PHE A 545 -35.96 72.44 -52.02
C PHE A 545 -37.03 71.68 -52.81
N ARG A 546 -37.94 70.96 -52.15
CA ARG A 546 -39.16 70.44 -52.79
C ARG A 546 -40.32 71.38 -52.49
N LYS A 547 -40.72 72.18 -53.48
CA LYS A 547 -42.03 72.85 -53.53
C LYS A 547 -43.10 71.87 -53.99
#